data_AF-A0A2A8HA47-F1
#
_entry.id   AF-A0A2A8HA47-F1
#
_cell.length_a   1.000
_cell.length_b   1.000
_cell.length_c   1.000
_cell.angle_alpha   90.00
_cell.angle_beta   90.00
_cell.angle_gamma   90.00
#
_symmetry.space_group_name_H-M   'P 1'
#
loop_
_entity.id
_entity.type
_entity.pdbx_description
1 polymer ?
#
loop_
_entity_poly.entity_id
_entity_poly.type
_entity_poly.pdbx_seq_one_letter_code
_entity_poly.pdbx_strand_id
1 'polypeptide(L)'
;MSLKDSNCNKFLPSVFSNENCCSTQTIPIDQTKLQQLITLLNALISLLPQFLLNPNDPELKQALINLFNQFLDLLNSLIPSPEINFLKQLIQAILNLLQASTFDLGKFLSYLQQLFSALASFFFSLIIDPATLQLLLKLLTQLIGAGIISGPPGPTG
;
A
#
# COMPACT_ATOMS: atom_id res chain seq x y z
N MET A 1 5.68 -25.65 23.76
CA MET A 1 7.14 -25.56 23.96
C MET A 1 7.75 -25.16 22.62
N SER A 2 8.61 -24.14 22.63
CA SER A 2 9.11 -23.36 21.48
C SER A 2 10.38 -23.93 20.84
N LEU A 3 10.82 -23.25 19.75
CA LEU A 3 12.07 -23.29 18.96
C LEU A 3 11.89 -23.98 17.59
N LYS A 4 11.78 -23.31 16.43
CA LYS A 4 12.57 -22.21 15.83
C LYS A 4 14.08 -22.50 15.90
N ASP A 5 14.65 -23.08 14.84
CA ASP A 5 15.56 -22.37 13.91
C ASP A 5 16.12 -23.30 12.80
N SER A 6 16.24 -22.72 11.59
CA SER A 6 17.32 -22.90 10.61
C SER A 6 17.79 -24.29 10.18
N ASN A 7 17.43 -24.68 8.95
CA ASN A 7 18.38 -25.30 7.99
C ASN A 7 17.79 -25.33 6.56
N CYS A 8 17.71 -24.17 5.89
CA CYS A 8 17.42 -24.09 4.45
C CYS A 8 18.67 -24.35 3.57
N ASN A 9 19.80 -24.71 4.18
CA ASN A 9 21.07 -24.99 3.50
C ASN A 9 21.66 -26.33 3.97
N LYS A 10 21.16 -27.46 3.46
CA LYS A 10 21.95 -28.70 3.59
C LYS A 10 21.77 -29.77 2.51
N PHE A 11 20.74 -29.72 1.66
CA PHE A 11 20.52 -30.80 0.71
C PHE A 11 19.98 -30.32 -0.64
N LEU A 12 20.82 -29.78 -1.52
CA LEU A 12 20.54 -29.79 -2.95
C LEU A 12 21.82 -30.05 -3.76
N PRO A 13 21.94 -31.20 -4.45
CA PRO A 13 22.87 -31.35 -5.56
C PRO A 13 22.30 -30.65 -6.82
N SER A 14 23.20 -30.10 -7.62
CA SER A 14 23.04 -28.96 -8.53
C SER A 14 22.21 -29.18 -9.81
N VAL A 15 21.27 -30.12 -9.86
CA VAL A 15 20.65 -30.55 -11.12
C VAL A 15 19.17 -30.86 -10.89
N PHE A 16 18.31 -29.87 -11.14
CA PHE A 16 16.84 -29.92 -11.13
C PHE A 16 16.15 -30.35 -9.83
N SER A 17 15.56 -29.40 -9.10
CA SER A 17 14.10 -29.26 -9.00
C SER A 17 13.70 -28.12 -8.04
N ASN A 18 12.62 -27.45 -8.45
CA ASN A 18 11.74 -26.52 -7.74
C ASN A 18 12.34 -25.26 -7.06
N GLU A 19 12.12 -24.14 -7.75
CA GLU A 19 12.42 -22.73 -7.47
C GLU A 19 11.78 -22.14 -6.20
N ASN A 20 11.77 -22.86 -5.06
CA ASN A 20 10.96 -22.45 -3.91
C ASN A 20 11.66 -22.44 -2.54
N CYS A 21 13.00 -22.34 -2.48
CA CYS A 21 13.70 -22.19 -1.20
C CYS A 21 13.92 -20.73 -0.74
N CYS A 22 13.69 -19.72 -1.59
CA CYS A 22 13.91 -18.31 -1.24
C CYS A 22 12.90 -17.35 -1.92
N SER A 23 11.67 -17.80 -2.18
CA SER A 23 10.64 -16.89 -2.68
C SER A 23 10.16 -16.01 -1.53
N THR A 24 10.62 -14.76 -1.47
CA THR A 24 10.14 -13.76 -0.49
C THR A 24 8.67 -13.41 -0.70
N GLN A 25 8.13 -13.74 -1.87
CA GLN A 25 6.73 -13.61 -2.23
C GLN A 25 5.92 -14.74 -1.58
N THR A 26 5.09 -14.38 -0.61
CA THR A 26 4.32 -15.33 0.21
C THR A 26 2.81 -15.12 0.11
N ILE A 27 2.38 -13.99 -0.46
CA ILE A 27 0.98 -13.57 -0.50
C ILE A 27 0.43 -13.79 -1.92
N PRO A 28 -0.34 -14.87 -2.17
CA PRO A 28 -1.01 -15.06 -3.44
C PRO A 28 -2.12 -14.02 -3.62
N ILE A 29 -2.20 -13.43 -4.81
CA ILE A 29 -3.24 -12.47 -5.19
C ILE A 29 -3.85 -12.87 -6.52
N ASP A 30 -5.17 -12.87 -6.59
CA ASP A 30 -5.90 -13.13 -7.84
C ASP A 30 -5.81 -11.93 -8.78
N GLN A 31 -5.84 -12.17 -10.10
CA GLN A 31 -5.78 -11.11 -11.11
C GLN A 31 -6.88 -10.05 -10.91
N THR A 32 -8.06 -10.45 -10.45
CA THR A 32 -9.18 -9.54 -10.14
C THR A 32 -8.84 -8.61 -8.97
N LYS A 33 -8.25 -9.17 -7.91
CA LYS A 33 -7.83 -8.42 -6.72
C LYS A 33 -6.67 -7.49 -7.03
N LEU A 34 -5.76 -7.92 -7.90
CA LEU A 34 -4.65 -7.11 -8.39
C LEU A 34 -5.14 -5.92 -9.24
N GLN A 35 -6.09 -6.13 -10.16
CA GLN A 35 -6.69 -5.02 -10.93
C GLN A 35 -7.44 -4.04 -10.03
N GLN A 36 -8.12 -4.55 -9.00
CA GLN A 36 -8.77 -3.73 -8.00
C GLN A 36 -7.75 -2.88 -7.21
N LEU A 37 -6.63 -3.48 -6.79
CA LEU A 37 -5.52 -2.75 -6.15
C LEU A 37 -4.99 -1.62 -7.05
N ILE A 38 -4.73 -1.92 -8.32
CA ILE A 38 -4.24 -0.92 -9.30
C ILE A 38 -5.25 0.22 -9.46
N THR A 39 -6.54 -0.10 -9.54
CA THR A 39 -7.61 0.89 -9.65
C THR A 39 -7.67 1.79 -8.42
N LEU A 40 -7.58 1.20 -7.22
CA LEU A 40 -7.55 1.94 -5.96
C LEU A 40 -6.34 2.87 -5.87
N LEU A 41 -5.15 2.40 -6.27
CA LEU A 41 -3.94 3.22 -6.30
C LEU A 41 -4.08 4.40 -7.27
N ASN A 42 -4.60 4.18 -8.47
CA ASN A 42 -4.84 5.26 -9.44
C ASN A 42 -5.84 6.30 -8.93
N ALA A 43 -6.94 5.83 -8.34
CA ALA A 43 -7.92 6.72 -7.73
C ALA A 43 -7.29 7.54 -6.59
N LEU A 44 -6.40 6.93 -5.80
CA LEU A 44 -5.69 7.62 -4.73
C LEU A 44 -4.71 8.66 -5.28
N ILE A 45 -3.96 8.35 -6.34
CA ILE A 45 -3.06 9.29 -7.04
C ILE A 45 -3.82 10.53 -7.52
N SER A 46 -5.06 10.37 -8.00
CA SER A 46 -5.88 11.48 -8.48
C SER A 46 -6.54 12.27 -7.35
N LEU A 47 -7.05 11.58 -6.31
CA LEU A 47 -7.79 12.21 -5.21
C LEU A 47 -6.89 12.88 -4.18
N LEU A 48 -5.72 12.29 -3.88
CA LEU A 48 -4.81 12.79 -2.87
C LEU A 48 -4.40 14.25 -3.08
N PRO A 49 -3.87 14.69 -4.25
CA PRO A 49 -3.48 16.08 -4.44
C PRO A 49 -4.68 17.04 -4.38
N GLN A 50 -5.86 16.63 -4.87
CA GLN A 50 -7.08 17.44 -4.77
C GLN A 50 -7.47 17.65 -3.30
N PHE A 51 -7.44 16.58 -2.50
CA PHE A 51 -7.74 16.63 -1.08
C PHE A 51 -6.70 17.44 -0.30
N LEU A 52 -5.41 17.35 -0.65
CA LEU A 52 -4.36 18.16 -0.01
C LEU A 52 -4.51 19.65 -0.31
N LEU A 53 -5.00 20.01 -1.50
CA LEU A 53 -5.32 21.40 -1.85
C LEU A 53 -6.57 21.91 -1.11
N ASN A 54 -7.60 21.06 -0.96
CA ASN A 54 -8.86 21.40 -0.29
C ASN A 54 -9.28 20.31 0.73
N PRO A 55 -8.65 20.24 1.91
CA PRO A 55 -8.90 19.17 2.88
C PRO A 55 -10.26 19.28 3.59
N ASN A 56 -10.91 20.44 3.49
CA ASN A 56 -12.23 20.68 4.06
C ASN A 56 -13.37 20.35 3.08
N ASP A 57 -13.05 19.96 1.84
CA ASP A 57 -14.06 19.61 0.86
C ASP A 57 -14.76 18.30 1.26
N PRO A 58 -16.09 18.32 1.48
CA PRO A 58 -16.81 17.14 1.97
C PRO A 58 -16.87 16.02 0.94
N GLU A 59 -16.90 16.33 -0.36
CA GLU A 59 -16.94 15.32 -1.42
C GLU A 59 -15.60 14.61 -1.56
N LEU A 60 -14.49 15.36 -1.58
CA LEU A 60 -13.14 14.78 -1.61
C LEU A 60 -12.86 13.94 -0.37
N LYS A 61 -13.27 14.44 0.80
CA LYS A 61 -13.15 13.72 2.08
C LYS A 61 -13.93 12.42 2.06
N GLN A 62 -15.19 12.44 1.61
CA GLN A 62 -16.02 11.25 1.50
C GLN A 62 -15.48 10.26 0.44
N ALA A 63 -14.99 10.75 -0.69
CA ALA A 63 -14.36 9.93 -1.73
C ALA A 63 -13.11 9.22 -1.18
N LEU A 64 -12.28 9.92 -0.40
CA LEU A 64 -11.11 9.34 0.26
C LEU A 64 -11.52 8.25 1.26
N ILE A 65 -12.52 8.51 2.09
CA ILE A 65 -13.07 7.54 3.04
C ILE A 65 -13.56 6.28 2.31
N ASN A 66 -14.32 6.45 1.22
CA ASN A 66 -14.81 5.32 0.42
C ASN A 66 -13.67 4.52 -0.22
N LEU A 67 -12.62 5.20 -0.68
CA LEU A 67 -11.45 4.56 -1.26
C LEU A 67 -10.67 3.75 -0.21
N PHE A 68 -10.41 4.32 0.95
CA PHE A 68 -9.75 3.61 2.06
C PHE A 68 -10.58 2.42 2.56
N ASN A 69 -11.91 2.53 2.62
CA ASN A 69 -12.78 1.40 2.94
C ASN A 69 -12.68 0.28 1.91
N GLN A 70 -12.69 0.60 0.60
CA GLN A 70 -12.48 -0.42 -0.45
C GLN A 70 -11.09 -1.05 -0.36
N PHE A 71 -10.07 -0.27 -0.01
CA PHE A 71 -8.73 -0.80 0.24
C PHE A 71 -8.72 -1.79 1.41
N LEU A 72 -9.39 -1.44 2.50
CA LEU A 72 -9.52 -2.30 3.67
C LEU A 72 -10.28 -3.60 3.35
N ASP A 73 -11.35 -3.52 2.55
CA ASP A 73 -12.10 -4.70 2.08
C ASP A 73 -11.23 -5.64 1.23
N LEU A 74 -10.45 -5.07 0.29
CA LEU A 74 -9.48 -5.82 -0.49
C LEU A 74 -8.48 -6.55 0.42
N LEU A 75 -7.91 -5.85 1.41
CA LEU A 75 -6.99 -6.44 2.38
C LEU A 75 -7.64 -7.50 3.28
N ASN A 76 -8.95 -7.40 3.56
CA ASN A 76 -9.71 -8.42 4.27
C ASN A 76 -9.96 -9.67 3.42
N SER A 77 -10.03 -9.52 2.10
CA SER A 77 -10.16 -10.63 1.15
C SER A 77 -8.86 -11.40 0.91
N LEU A 78 -7.71 -10.88 1.36
CA LEU A 78 -6.41 -11.52 1.22
C LEU A 78 -6.05 -12.38 2.44
N ILE A 79 -5.11 -13.30 2.25
CA ILE A 79 -4.64 -14.20 3.32
C ILE A 79 -4.01 -13.37 4.45
N PRO A 80 -4.41 -13.54 5.72
CA PRO A 80 -3.89 -12.76 6.82
C PRO A 80 -2.37 -12.91 6.93
N SER A 81 -1.68 -11.78 7.02
CA SER A 81 -0.22 -11.67 7.11
C SER A 81 0.13 -10.45 7.99
N PRO A 82 1.31 -10.42 8.63
CA PRO A 82 1.70 -9.30 9.46
C PRO A 82 1.74 -7.98 8.68
N GLU A 83 2.18 -7.98 7.42
CA GLU A 83 2.16 -6.80 6.54
C GLU A 83 0.72 -6.30 6.31
N ILE A 84 -0.20 -7.23 6.01
CA ILE A 84 -1.62 -6.90 5.79
C ILE A 84 -2.26 -6.36 7.07
N ASN A 85 -1.94 -6.94 8.23
CA ASN A 85 -2.47 -6.46 9.50
C ASN A 85 -1.99 -5.03 9.81
N PHE A 86 -0.72 -4.73 9.54
CA PHE A 86 -0.17 -3.39 9.69
C PHE A 86 -0.82 -2.39 8.73
N LEU A 87 -1.01 -2.76 7.46
CA LEU A 87 -1.73 -1.94 6.48
C LEU A 87 -3.16 -1.64 6.93
N LYS A 88 -3.90 -2.65 7.42
CA LYS A 88 -5.25 -2.46 7.94
C LYS A 88 -5.27 -1.47 9.10
N GLN A 89 -4.34 -1.57 10.04
CA GLN A 89 -4.26 -0.63 11.17
C GLN A 89 -3.94 0.80 10.71
N LEU A 90 -3.03 0.97 9.75
CA LEU A 90 -2.72 2.29 9.18
C LEU A 90 -3.91 2.89 8.45
N ILE A 91 -4.59 2.12 7.60
CA ILE A 91 -5.79 2.57 6.89
C ILE A 91 -6.89 2.94 7.87
N GLN A 92 -7.08 2.15 8.93
CA GLN A 92 -8.04 2.45 9.98
C GLN A 92 -7.69 3.75 10.72
N ALA A 93 -6.41 3.99 11.01
CA ALA A 93 -5.96 5.23 11.63
C ALA A 93 -6.22 6.45 10.73
N ILE A 94 -5.99 6.30 9.42
CA ILE A 94 -6.29 7.33 8.41
C ILE A 94 -7.80 7.59 8.35
N LEU A 95 -8.62 6.54 8.30
CA LEU A 95 -10.08 6.66 8.33
C LEU A 95 -10.58 7.38 9.58
N ASN A 96 -10.02 7.05 10.74
CA ASN A 96 -10.38 7.72 11.99
C ASN A 96 -10.01 9.21 11.98
N LEU A 97 -8.86 9.59 11.40
CA LEU A 97 -8.49 11.00 11.21
C LEU A 97 -9.42 11.73 10.23
N LEU A 98 -9.77 11.07 9.13
CA LEU A 98 -10.71 11.64 8.16
C LEU A 98 -12.07 11.83 8.83
N GLN A 99 -12.57 10.85 9.58
CA GLN A 99 -13.87 10.98 10.27
C GLN A 99 -13.82 11.87 11.51
N ALA A 100 -12.64 12.30 11.97
CA ALA A 100 -12.50 13.17 13.12
C ALA A 100 -13.11 14.56 12.87
N SER A 101 -13.61 15.17 13.95
CA SER A 101 -14.19 16.52 13.95
C SER A 101 -13.16 17.59 13.58
N THR A 102 -11.90 17.38 13.98
CA THR A 102 -10.74 18.21 13.64
C THR A 102 -9.76 17.40 12.81
N PHE A 103 -9.63 17.74 11.54
CA PHE A 103 -8.69 17.09 10.63
C PHE A 103 -7.27 17.63 10.84
N ASP A 104 -6.34 16.72 11.16
CA ASP A 104 -4.91 17.04 11.35
C ASP A 104 -4.12 16.58 10.12
N LEU A 105 -3.79 17.54 9.25
CA LEU A 105 -3.04 17.28 8.02
C LEU A 105 -1.65 16.70 8.29
N GLY A 106 -0.98 17.13 9.36
CA GLY A 106 0.36 16.65 9.71
C GLY A 106 0.35 15.17 10.08
N LYS A 107 -0.62 14.75 10.89
CA LYS A 107 -0.82 13.33 11.21
C LYS A 107 -1.25 12.53 10.00
N PHE A 108 -2.15 13.06 9.17
CA PHE A 108 -2.59 12.40 7.95
C PHE A 108 -1.41 12.09 7.00
N LEU A 109 -0.54 13.08 6.75
CA LEU A 109 0.68 12.90 5.95
C LEU A 109 1.63 11.87 6.58
N SER A 110 1.79 11.90 7.90
CA SER A 110 2.64 10.94 8.62
C SER A 110 2.14 9.50 8.49
N TYR A 111 0.82 9.28 8.53
CA TYR A 111 0.24 7.96 8.30
C TYR A 111 0.31 7.53 6.84
N LEU A 112 0.12 8.43 5.89
CA LEU A 112 0.30 8.14 4.48
C LEU A 112 1.71 7.69 4.15
N GLN A 113 2.74 8.36 4.69
CA GLN A 113 4.12 7.95 4.50
C GLN A 113 4.38 6.53 5.03
N GLN A 114 3.86 6.23 6.21
CA GLN A 114 3.93 4.87 6.77
C GLN A 114 3.18 3.86 5.89
N LEU A 115 2.02 4.24 5.37
CA LEU A 115 1.25 3.42 4.45
C LEU A 115 2.03 3.14 3.16
N PHE A 116 2.69 4.15 2.58
CA PHE A 116 3.50 3.99 1.37
C PHE A 116 4.70 3.07 1.61
N SER A 117 5.38 3.21 2.74
CA SER A 117 6.47 2.31 3.11
C SER A 117 5.97 0.87 3.30
N ALA A 118 4.84 0.68 3.97
CA ALA A 118 4.24 -0.63 4.17
C ALA A 118 3.73 -1.24 2.85
N LEU A 119 3.18 -0.42 1.95
CA LEU A 119 2.76 -0.80 0.61
C LEU A 119 3.92 -1.31 -0.22
N ALA A 120 5.08 -0.63 -0.18
CA ALA A 120 6.29 -1.08 -0.86
C ALA A 120 6.65 -2.49 -0.40
N SER A 121 6.78 -2.71 0.92
CA SER A 121 7.08 -4.02 1.49
C SER A 121 6.03 -5.07 1.08
N PHE A 122 4.75 -4.71 1.15
CA PHE A 122 3.65 -5.58 0.74
C PHE A 122 3.74 -5.99 -0.73
N PHE A 123 4.07 -5.08 -1.64
CA PHE A 123 4.22 -5.41 -3.07
C PHE A 123 5.34 -6.41 -3.32
N PHE A 124 6.46 -6.30 -2.59
CA PHE A 124 7.54 -7.30 -2.66
C PHE A 124 7.14 -8.67 -2.08
N SER A 125 6.16 -8.71 -1.17
CA SER A 125 5.60 -9.95 -0.61
C SER A 125 4.51 -10.59 -1.49
N LEU A 126 3.97 -9.88 -2.49
CA LEU A 126 2.95 -10.41 -3.41
C LEU A 126 3.56 -11.38 -4.43
N ILE A 127 2.90 -12.52 -4.65
CA ILE A 127 3.24 -13.47 -5.73
C ILE A 127 2.68 -12.91 -7.05
N ILE A 128 3.48 -12.13 -7.76
CA ILE A 128 3.13 -11.45 -9.01
C ILE A 128 4.30 -11.41 -9.99
N ASP A 129 3.98 -11.25 -11.28
CA ASP A 129 4.98 -11.01 -12.32
C ASP A 129 5.82 -9.76 -12.06
N PRO A 130 7.11 -9.77 -12.44
CA PRO A 130 8.00 -8.62 -12.28
C PRO A 130 7.51 -7.37 -13.02
N ALA A 131 6.82 -7.52 -14.15
CA ALA A 131 6.20 -6.40 -14.88
C ALA A 131 5.09 -5.72 -14.06
N THR A 132 4.27 -6.51 -13.38
CA THR A 132 3.21 -6.03 -12.48
C THR A 132 3.81 -5.32 -11.27
N LEU A 133 4.85 -5.90 -10.67
CA LEU A 133 5.56 -5.27 -9.54
C LEU A 133 6.10 -3.89 -9.94
N GLN A 134 6.75 -3.79 -11.11
CA GLN A 134 7.25 -2.52 -11.64
C GLN A 134 6.13 -1.49 -11.82
N LEU A 135 4.96 -1.90 -12.33
CA LEU A 135 3.80 -1.02 -12.44
C LEU A 135 3.33 -0.52 -11.06
N LEU A 136 3.20 -1.40 -10.07
CA LEU A 136 2.81 -1.02 -8.70
C LEU A 136 3.80 -0.05 -8.06
N LEU A 137 5.11 -0.28 -8.22
CA LEU A 137 6.16 0.61 -7.73
C LEU A 137 6.13 1.97 -8.44
N LYS A 138 5.86 2.00 -9.75
CA LYS A 138 5.65 3.26 -10.48
C LYS A 138 4.46 4.03 -9.93
N LEU A 139 3.33 3.37 -9.71
CA LEU A 139 2.13 3.99 -9.12
C LEU A 139 2.43 4.53 -7.71
N LEU A 140 3.16 3.77 -6.89
CA LEU A 140 3.58 4.23 -5.56
C LEU A 140 4.45 5.48 -5.63
N THR A 141 5.40 5.51 -6.57
CA THR A 141 6.28 6.66 -6.78
C THR A 141 5.50 7.90 -7.23
N GLN A 142 4.51 7.71 -8.11
CA GLN A 142 3.59 8.77 -8.53
C GLN A 142 2.71 9.26 -7.39
N LEU A 143 2.24 8.37 -6.53
CA LEU A 143 1.42 8.70 -5.37
C LEU A 143 2.20 9.51 -4.35
N ILE A 144 3.44 9.10 -4.05
CA ILE A 144 4.37 9.88 -3.22
C ILE A 144 4.58 11.24 -3.87
N GLY A 145 4.95 11.29 -5.15
CA GLY A 145 5.14 12.52 -5.93
C GLY A 145 3.92 13.47 -5.89
N ALA A 146 2.72 12.94 -6.08
CA ALA A 146 1.48 13.71 -6.03
C ALA A 146 1.21 14.32 -4.64
N GLY A 147 1.65 13.65 -3.57
CA GLY A 147 1.53 14.16 -2.21
C GLY A 147 2.53 15.25 -1.82
N ILE A 148 3.71 15.30 -2.47
CA ILE A 148 4.77 16.29 -2.19
C ILE A 148 4.72 17.52 -3.11
N ILE A 149 4.20 17.40 -4.34
CA ILE A 149 4.21 18.51 -5.33
C ILE A 149 3.10 19.53 -5.07
N SER A 150 2.14 19.25 -4.18
CA SER A 150 1.13 20.22 -3.73
C SER A 150 1.61 21.17 -2.62
N GLY A 151 2.92 21.20 -2.31
CA GLY A 151 3.51 22.40 -1.69
C GLY A 151 3.33 23.60 -2.63
N PRO A 152 3.16 24.84 -2.13
CA PRO A 152 2.89 26.00 -2.97
C PRO A 152 3.93 26.05 -4.09
N PRO A 153 3.54 26.28 -5.36
CA PRO A 153 4.51 26.43 -6.43
C PRO A 153 5.45 27.56 -6.00
N GLY A 154 6.70 27.19 -5.68
CA GLY A 154 7.73 28.17 -5.39
C GLY A 154 7.78 29.14 -6.56
N PRO A 155 7.85 30.46 -6.31
CA PRO A 155 7.91 31.42 -7.41
C PRO A 155 9.09 31.04 -8.28
N THR A 156 8.82 30.74 -9.55
CA THR A 156 9.86 30.55 -10.55
C THR A 156 10.54 31.89 -10.69
N GLY A 157 11.79 31.99 -10.20
CA GLY A 157 12.65 33.16 -10.28
C GLY A 157 14.04 32.73 -10.68
#